data_AF-A0A3P8A538-F1
#
_entry.id   AF-A0A3P8A538-F1
#
_cell.length_a   1.000
_cell.length_b   1.000
_cell.length_c   1.000
_cell.angle_alpha   90.00
_cell.angle_beta   90.00
_cell.angle_gamma   90.00
#
_symmetry.space_group_name_H-M   'P 1'
#
loop_
_entity.id
_entity.type
_entity.pdbx_description
1 polymer ?
#
loop_
_entity_poly.entity_id
_entity_poly.type
_entity_poly.pdbx_seq_one_letter_code
_entity_poly.pdbx_strand_id
1 'polypeptide(L)'
;MMFCTEAPLSTYGSPLDPTAGCLSSSGMPVLPQVALGSFNASFYNGSAAVVLTFLVNNNPDPKSIHVQKAKLWESKYLQLIKEWKLKNTEIIVSFTAEVSYYVISS
;
A
#
# COMPACT_ATOMS: atom_id res chain seq x y z
N MET A 1 11.21 0.02 -14.24
CA MET A 1 11.12 -0.17 -12.78
C MET A 1 12.45 0.10 -12.07
N MET A 2 13.57 -0.48 -12.52
CA MET A 2 14.91 -0.30 -11.89
C MET A 2 15.34 1.16 -11.67
N PHE A 3 15.02 2.08 -12.58
CA PHE A 3 15.42 3.48 -12.41
C PHE A 3 14.79 4.12 -11.16
N CYS A 4 13.48 3.95 -10.96
CA CYS A 4 12.79 4.53 -9.82
C CYS A 4 13.12 3.83 -8.49
N THR A 5 13.65 2.61 -8.53
CA THR A 5 14.14 1.96 -7.31
C THR A 5 15.48 2.53 -6.85
N GLU A 6 16.31 3.01 -7.76
CA GLU A 6 17.59 3.68 -7.43
C GLU A 6 17.42 5.19 -7.20
N ALA A 7 16.45 5.83 -7.86
CA ALA A 7 16.21 7.27 -7.79
C ALA A 7 14.72 7.60 -7.50
N PRO A 8 14.18 7.21 -6.33
CA PRO A 8 12.75 7.36 -6.02
C PRO A 8 12.29 8.83 -5.90
N LEU A 9 13.23 9.76 -5.76
CA LEU A 9 12.98 11.21 -5.69
C LEU A 9 12.99 11.88 -7.06
N SER A 10 13.29 11.14 -8.13
CA SER A 10 13.43 11.72 -9.46
C SER A 10 12.09 12.23 -9.99
N THR A 11 12.04 13.51 -10.37
CA THR A 11 10.92 14.12 -11.09
C THR A 11 10.88 13.74 -12.57
N TYR A 12 11.93 13.11 -13.08
CA TYR A 12 12.05 12.63 -14.45
C TYR A 12 12.22 11.11 -14.48
N GLY A 13 11.87 10.50 -15.60
CA GLY A 13 12.09 9.07 -15.80
C GLY A 13 13.48 8.73 -16.32
N SER A 14 13.65 7.47 -16.71
CA SER A 14 14.89 6.99 -17.32
C SER A 14 15.12 7.63 -18.70
N PRO A 15 16.33 7.55 -19.29
CA PRO A 15 16.56 8.03 -20.65
C PRO A 15 15.64 7.41 -21.72
N LEU A 16 15.08 6.21 -21.47
CA LEU A 16 14.14 5.55 -22.37
C LEU A 16 12.73 6.15 -22.32
N ASP A 17 12.36 6.76 -21.20
CA ASP A 17 11.10 7.47 -21.01
C ASP A 17 11.31 8.58 -19.97
N PRO A 18 11.76 9.77 -20.39
CA PRO A 18 12.04 10.87 -19.47
C PRO A 18 10.78 11.48 -18.83
N THR A 19 9.60 11.21 -19.40
CA THR A 19 8.34 11.81 -18.96
C THR A 19 7.71 11.06 -17.79
N ALA A 20 8.04 9.78 -17.63
CA ALA A 20 7.60 8.96 -16.51
C ALA A 20 8.45 9.20 -15.24
N GLY A 21 8.18 10.31 -14.55
CA GLY A 21 8.76 10.60 -13.23
C GLY A 21 8.49 9.51 -12.19
N CYS A 22 9.30 9.45 -11.13
CA CYS A 22 9.23 8.41 -10.11
C CYS A 22 8.36 8.77 -8.89
N LEU A 23 7.81 9.98 -8.87
CA LEU A 23 6.91 10.42 -7.82
C LEU A 23 5.52 9.77 -8.00
N SER A 24 4.86 9.46 -6.89
CA SER A 24 3.46 9.04 -6.91
C SER A 24 2.55 10.17 -7.43
N SER A 25 1.29 9.85 -7.69
CA SER A 25 0.27 10.84 -8.05
C SER A 25 0.05 11.93 -7.00
N SER A 26 0.48 11.71 -5.75
CA SER A 26 0.48 12.74 -4.70
C SER A 26 1.66 13.72 -4.79
N GLY A 27 2.60 13.49 -5.70
CA GLY A 27 3.87 14.22 -5.78
C GLY A 27 4.92 13.74 -4.78
N MET A 28 4.61 12.77 -3.93
CA MET A 28 5.55 12.21 -2.95
C MET A 28 6.30 10.99 -3.53
N PRO A 29 7.58 10.80 -3.16
CA PRO A 29 8.33 9.62 -3.55
C PRO A 29 7.75 8.35 -2.92
N VAL A 30 7.86 7.23 -3.64
CA VAL A 30 7.58 5.90 -3.09
C VAL A 30 8.89 5.18 -2.91
N LEU A 31 9.33 5.03 -1.66
CA LEU A 31 10.54 4.30 -1.35
C LEU A 31 10.34 2.80 -1.67
N PRO A 32 11.29 2.13 -2.33
CA PRO A 32 11.13 0.73 -2.73
C PRO A 32 10.84 -0.20 -1.55
N GLN A 33 11.43 0.07 -0.38
CA GLN A 33 11.25 -0.74 0.83
C GLN A 33 9.81 -0.66 1.39
N VAL A 34 9.03 0.34 0.98
CA VAL A 34 7.63 0.51 1.40
C VAL A 34 6.66 -0.19 0.43
N ALA A 35 7.07 -0.40 -0.83
CA ALA A 35 6.23 -0.97 -1.88
C ALA A 35 6.58 -2.42 -2.24
N LEU A 36 7.80 -2.85 -1.95
CA LEU A 36 8.31 -4.19 -2.27
C LEU A 36 8.71 -4.93 -1.00
N GLY A 37 8.65 -6.25 -1.04
CA GLY A 37 9.05 -7.13 0.05
C GLY A 37 9.83 -8.34 -0.44
N SER A 38 10.49 -9.02 0.49
CA SER A 38 11.26 -10.24 0.23
C SER A 38 12.33 -10.07 -0.87
N PHE A 39 13.15 -9.03 -0.74
CA PHE A 39 14.31 -8.76 -1.61
C PHE A 39 15.62 -8.82 -0.80
N ASN A 40 16.76 -8.99 -1.47
CA ASN A 40 18.07 -9.03 -0.84
C ASN A 40 18.76 -7.66 -0.93
N ALA A 41 19.01 -7.01 0.21
CA ALA A 41 19.66 -5.69 0.30
C ALA A 41 19.02 -4.65 -0.65
N SER A 42 19.74 -4.17 -1.66
CA SER A 42 19.23 -3.24 -2.68
C SER A 42 18.77 -3.91 -3.98
N PHE A 43 18.76 -5.25 -4.05
CA PHE A 43 18.32 -5.98 -5.23
C PHE A 43 16.79 -6.08 -5.31
N TYR A 44 16.13 -4.95 -5.55
CA TYR A 44 14.67 -4.85 -5.59
C TYR A 44 14.00 -5.64 -6.73
N ASN A 45 14.73 -5.91 -7.81
CA ASN A 45 14.27 -6.73 -8.93
C ASN A 45 14.00 -8.20 -8.52
N GLY A 46 14.64 -8.67 -7.45
CA GLY A 46 14.40 -10.01 -6.90
C GLY A 46 13.27 -10.08 -5.88
N SER A 47 12.44 -9.02 -5.76
CA SER A 47 11.33 -9.02 -4.82
C SER A 47 10.30 -10.11 -5.14
N ALA A 48 9.82 -10.80 -4.10
CA ALA A 48 8.79 -11.84 -4.20
C ALA A 48 7.43 -11.40 -3.68
N ALA A 49 7.32 -10.17 -3.15
CA ALA A 49 6.09 -9.61 -2.62
C ALA A 49 5.95 -8.13 -2.99
N VAL A 50 4.69 -7.72 -3.19
CA VAL A 50 4.29 -6.32 -3.30
C VAL A 50 3.50 -5.95 -2.05
N VAL A 51 3.75 -4.76 -1.52
CA VAL A 51 3.07 -4.22 -0.34
C VAL A 51 2.19 -3.05 -0.78
N LEU A 52 0.91 -3.12 -0.45
CA LEU A 52 -0.05 -2.04 -0.67
C LEU A 52 -0.46 -1.45 0.67
N THR A 53 -0.27 -0.14 0.82
CA THR A 53 -0.57 0.59 2.06
C THR A 53 -1.56 1.70 1.76
N PHE A 54 -2.72 1.65 2.43
CA PHE A 54 -3.73 2.71 2.38
C PHE A 54 -3.66 3.51 3.69
N LEU A 55 -3.29 4.80 3.59
CA LEU A 55 -3.30 5.69 4.75
C LEU A 55 -4.71 6.28 4.93
N VAL A 56 -5.28 6.09 6.11
CA VAL A 56 -6.59 6.60 6.49
C VAL A 56 -6.41 7.65 7.58
N ASN A 57 -7.06 8.81 7.42
CA ASN A 57 -6.95 9.90 8.40
C ASN A 57 -7.58 9.50 9.74
N ASN A 58 -6.81 9.66 10.82
CA ASN A 58 -7.28 9.43 12.18
C ASN A 58 -7.99 10.67 12.76
N ASN A 59 -8.68 10.52 13.89
CA ASN A 59 -9.24 11.63 14.66
C ASN A 59 -9.00 11.41 16.17
N PRO A 60 -8.61 12.46 16.93
CA PRO A 60 -8.44 12.36 18.37
C PRO A 60 -9.72 11.96 19.12
N ASP A 61 -10.89 12.33 18.59
CA ASP A 61 -12.17 11.88 19.13
C ASP A 61 -12.60 10.55 18.47
N PRO A 62 -12.55 9.42 19.20
CA PRO A 62 -12.92 8.11 18.67
C PRO A 62 -14.41 7.99 18.33
N LYS A 63 -15.25 8.92 18.80
CA LYS A 63 -16.69 8.98 18.50
C LYS A 63 -17.02 9.90 17.33
N SER A 64 -16.03 10.63 16.80
CA SER A 64 -16.23 11.55 15.69
C SER A 64 -16.81 10.85 14.46
N ILE A 65 -17.56 11.60 13.65
CA ILE A 65 -18.11 11.10 12.38
C ILE A 65 -17.00 10.63 11.43
N HIS A 66 -15.79 11.19 11.53
CA HIS A 66 -14.63 10.79 10.72
C HIS A 66 -14.17 9.38 11.07
N VAL A 67 -14.05 9.04 12.36
CA VAL A 67 -13.68 7.69 12.80
C VAL A 67 -14.76 6.67 12.43
N GLN A 68 -16.03 7.03 12.56
CA GLN A 68 -17.13 6.15 12.14
C GLN A 68 -17.07 5.84 10.63
N LYS A 69 -16.81 6.85 9.79
CA LYS A 69 -16.63 6.67 8.34
C LYS A 69 -15.40 5.82 8.01
N ALA A 70 -14.28 6.05 8.69
CA ALA A 70 -13.07 5.23 8.53
C ALA A 70 -13.34 3.75 8.84
N LYS A 71 -13.98 3.46 9.98
CA LYS A 71 -14.36 2.08 10.37
C LYS A 71 -15.28 1.41 9.35
N LEU A 72 -16.26 2.14 8.79
CA LEU A 72 -17.14 1.61 7.74
C LEU A 72 -16.36 1.27 6.46
N TRP A 73 -15.47 2.17 6.03
CA TRP A 73 -14.62 1.95 4.86
C TRP A 73 -13.69 0.74 5.05
N GLU A 74 -13.01 0.66 6.19
CA GLU A 74 -12.10 -0.44 6.53
C GLU A 74 -12.84 -1.78 6.63
N SER A 75 -14.03 -1.80 7.23
CA SER A 75 -14.87 -3.00 7.28
C SER A 75 -15.24 -3.49 5.88
N LYS A 76 -15.57 -2.56 4.97
CA LYS A 76 -15.88 -2.90 3.58
C LYS A 76 -14.64 -3.38 2.81
N TYR A 77 -13.48 -2.78 3.06
CA TYR A 77 -12.20 -3.24 2.52
C TYR A 77 -11.92 -4.70 2.92
N LEU A 78 -12.02 -5.04 4.20
CA LEU A 78 -11.80 -6.41 4.70
C LEU A 78 -12.73 -7.41 4.02
N GLN A 79 -14.02 -7.07 3.91
CA GLN A 79 -15.00 -7.90 3.21
C GLN A 79 -14.61 -8.10 1.74
N LEU A 80 -14.30 -7.00 1.04
CA LEU A 80 -13.99 -7.01 -0.38
C LEU A 80 -12.76 -7.87 -0.68
N ILE A 81 -11.66 -7.70 0.07
CA ILE A 81 -10.44 -8.47 -0.15
C ILE A 81 -10.65 -9.94 0.21
N LYS A 82 -11.42 -10.24 1.27
CA LYS A 82 -11.78 -11.62 1.62
C LYS A 82 -12.53 -12.31 0.48
N GLU A 83 -13.54 -11.65 -0.09
CA GLU A 83 -14.32 -12.17 -1.22
C GLU A 83 -13.49 -12.28 -2.51
N TRP A 84 -12.65 -11.28 -2.78
CA TRP A 84 -11.77 -11.26 -3.95
C TRP A 84 -10.75 -12.40 -3.90
N LYS A 85 -10.14 -12.64 -2.73
CA LYS A 85 -9.18 -13.73 -2.52
C LYS A 85 -9.77 -15.10 -2.82
N LEU A 86 -11.04 -15.34 -2.47
CA LEU A 86 -11.71 -16.61 -2.77
C LEU A 86 -11.87 -16.87 -4.28
N LYS A 87 -11.91 -15.81 -5.09
CA LYS A 87 -12.06 -15.87 -6.55
C LYS A 87 -10.73 -15.84 -7.30
N ASN A 88 -9.63 -15.48 -6.63
CA ASN A 88 -8.32 -15.27 -7.25
C ASN A 88 -7.26 -16.09 -6.51
N THR A 89 -7.20 -17.38 -6.81
CA THR A 89 -6.34 -18.35 -6.10
C THR A 89 -4.90 -18.40 -6.61
N GLU A 90 -4.61 -17.73 -7.72
CA GLU A 90 -3.26 -17.70 -8.32
C GLU A 90 -2.27 -16.84 -7.52
N ILE A 91 -2.77 -15.93 -6.68
CA ILE A 91 -1.95 -15.00 -5.91
C ILE A 91 -2.22 -15.20 -4.41
N ILE A 92 -1.16 -15.30 -3.63
CA ILE A 92 -1.26 -15.35 -2.17
C ILE A 92 -1.42 -13.93 -1.65
N VAL A 93 -2.56 -13.65 -1.01
CA VAL A 93 -2.85 -12.35 -0.40
C VAL A 93 -3.04 -12.47 1.10
N SER A 94 -2.30 -11.62 1.82
CA SER A 94 -2.44 -11.33 3.25
C SER A 94 -2.84 -9.88 3.41
N PHE A 95 -3.79 -9.58 4.29
CA PHE A 95 -4.35 -8.24 4.45
C PHE A 95 -4.75 -7.99 5.91
N THR A 96 -4.70 -6.73 6.32
CA THR A 96 -5.13 -6.25 7.64
C THR A 96 -5.71 -4.85 7.50
N ALA A 97 -6.48 -4.42 8.50
CA ALA A 97 -6.99 -3.07 8.66
C ALA A 97 -7.11 -2.74 10.15
N GLU A 98 -7.04 -1.46 10.52
CA GLU A 98 -7.04 -1.03 11.92
C GLU A 98 -8.28 -1.49 12.69
N VAL A 99 -9.46 -1.46 12.05
CA VAL A 99 -10.71 -1.99 12.62
C VAL A 99 -10.61 -3.44 13.12
N SER A 100 -9.72 -4.25 12.53
CA SER A 100 -9.51 -5.65 12.93
C SER A 100 -9.04 -5.76 14.38
N TYR A 101 -8.27 -4.80 14.88
CA TYR A 101 -7.79 -4.79 16.27
C TYR A 101 -8.91 -4.49 17.26
N TYR A 102 -9.85 -3.60 16.91
CA TYR A 102 -10.96 -3.24 17.79
C TYR A 102 -11.93 -4.41 18.02
N VAL A 103 -12.08 -5.32 17.05
CA VAL A 103 -12.96 -6.50 17.17
C VAL A 103 -12.38 -7.54 18.13
N ILE A 104 -11.05 -7.61 18.29
CA ILE A 104 -10.38 -8.60 19.15
C ILE A 104 -10.31 -8.11 20.62
N SER A 105 -10.40 -6.80 20.85
CA SER A 105 -10.36 -6.19 22.19
C SER A 105 -11.73 -5.97 22.84
N SER A 106 -12.82 -6.43 22.21
CA SER A 106 -14.21 -6.30 22.66
C SER A 106 -14.73 -7.62 23.22
#